data_AF-A0A6J0Y4E1-F1
#
_entry.id   AF-A0A6J0Y4E1-F1
#
_cell.length_a   1.000
_cell.length_b   1.000
_cell.length_c   1.000
_cell.angle_alpha   90.00
_cell.angle_beta   90.00
_cell.angle_gamma   90.00
#
_symmetry.space_group_name_H-M   'P 1'
#
loop_
_entity.id
_entity.type
_entity.pdbx_description
1 polymer ?
#
loop_
_entity_poly.entity_id
_entity_poly.type
_entity_poly.pdbx_seq_one_letter_code
_entity_poly.pdbx_strand_id
1 'polypeptide(L)'
;MTWAENKDLPVNLTEAPEFTASSLSPFEICSGVCQKLSKTDRRQFGPKAREEVKIIEHQTQTLRLMPHLATALALTFASRYAGTLLDEDIFRGKELVSSRPLQALVAGLKAYSTWENVSCLQDCRECTGGMGYMMENQISGLKCDTDVFVTFEGDNVVMLQVVVRELLAQYTKQYEERPVSSLLRNWAESGSDRLRTSFLAFNMDTVGNLTFLFKAVHFRERILQRGLVARIYYKNCIQQ
;
A
#
# COMPACT_ATOMS: atom_id res chain seq x y z
N MET A 1 7.70 -9.50 27.33
CA MET A 1 7.53 -8.20 26.63
C MET A 1 8.91 -7.70 26.22
N THR A 2 9.58 -8.44 25.34
CA THR A 2 11.02 -8.34 25.00
C THR A 2 11.24 -8.05 23.51
N TRP A 3 10.23 -7.54 22.81
CA TRP A 3 10.27 -7.31 21.36
C TRP A 3 11.08 -6.07 20.93
N ALA A 4 11.45 -5.19 21.86
CA ALA A 4 12.17 -3.95 21.54
C ALA A 4 13.70 -4.09 21.49
N GLU A 5 14.26 -5.22 21.91
CA GLU A 5 15.72 -5.41 22.06
C GLU A 5 16.37 -6.28 20.98
N ASN A 6 15.58 -6.93 20.12
CA ASN A 6 16.12 -7.76 19.05
C ASN A 6 16.46 -6.87 17.83
N LYS A 7 17.75 -6.65 17.60
CA LYS A 7 18.27 -5.85 16.47
C LYS A 7 17.97 -6.49 15.11
N ASP A 8 17.64 -7.77 15.12
CA ASP A 8 17.18 -8.54 13.98
C ASP A 8 15.72 -8.91 14.23
N LEU A 9 14.80 -8.23 13.55
CA LEU A 9 13.43 -8.73 13.37
C LEU A 9 13.51 -9.67 12.16
N PRO A 10 13.62 -11.00 12.34
CA PRO A 10 13.57 -11.90 11.21
C PRO A 10 12.14 -11.84 10.67
N VAL A 11 11.93 -11.05 9.63
CA VAL A 11 10.78 -11.28 8.75
C VAL A 11 11.03 -12.68 8.20
N ASN A 12 10.23 -13.66 8.64
CA ASN A 12 10.44 -15.04 8.27
C ASN A 12 10.09 -15.23 6.79
N LEU A 13 11.08 -15.00 5.91
CA LEU A 13 10.89 -15.01 4.47
C LEU A 13 10.50 -16.39 3.93
N THR A 14 10.63 -17.47 4.70
CA THR A 14 10.13 -18.79 4.31
C THR A 14 8.61 -18.88 4.34
N GLU A 15 7.95 -18.03 5.13
CA GLU A 15 6.48 -17.91 5.16
C GLU A 15 5.99 -16.91 4.09
N ALA A 16 6.88 -16.05 3.53
CA ALA A 16 6.61 -15.05 2.47
C ALA A 16 5.67 -15.52 1.33
N PRO A 17 5.85 -16.73 0.74
CA PRO A 17 4.94 -17.24 -0.29
C PRO A 17 3.55 -17.59 0.24
N GLU A 18 3.42 -18.06 1.50
CA GLU A 18 2.12 -18.32 2.12
C GLU A 18 1.33 -17.03 2.39
N PHE A 19 1.97 -15.88 2.64
CA PHE A 19 1.27 -14.58 2.75
C PHE A 19 0.51 -14.18 1.47
N THR A 20 0.96 -14.66 0.31
CA THR A 20 0.33 -14.38 -0.98
C THR A 20 -0.62 -15.48 -1.45
N ALA A 21 -0.51 -16.69 -0.88
CA ALA A 21 -1.21 -17.89 -1.33
C ALA A 21 -2.27 -18.42 -0.34
N SER A 22 -2.15 -18.16 0.97
CA SER A 22 -3.05 -18.70 2.01
C SER A 22 -4.27 -17.81 2.30
N SER A 23 -4.17 -16.50 2.07
CA SER A 23 -5.32 -15.60 2.03
C SER A 23 -5.80 -15.53 0.59
N LEU A 24 -7.09 -15.82 0.34
CA LEU A 24 -7.78 -15.37 -0.88
C LEU A 24 -7.23 -14.00 -1.26
N SER A 25 -6.72 -13.85 -2.48
CA SER A 25 -6.04 -12.63 -2.87
C SER A 25 -6.95 -11.43 -2.56
N PRO A 26 -6.41 -10.28 -2.12
CA PRO A 26 -7.17 -9.04 -1.96
C PRO A 26 -8.16 -8.78 -3.10
N PHE A 27 -7.75 -9.17 -4.31
CA PHE A 27 -8.54 -9.12 -5.52
C PHE A 27 -9.74 -10.06 -5.53
N GLU A 28 -9.58 -11.33 -5.16
CA GLU A 28 -10.70 -12.29 -5.11
C GLU A 28 -11.74 -11.90 -4.07
N ILE A 29 -11.31 -11.41 -2.90
CA ILE A 29 -12.21 -10.92 -1.86
C ILE A 29 -12.98 -9.70 -2.36
N CYS A 30 -12.26 -8.67 -2.83
CA CYS A 30 -12.89 -7.40 -3.21
C CYS A 30 -13.73 -7.56 -4.50
N SER A 31 -13.29 -8.37 -5.47
CA SER A 31 -14.03 -8.71 -6.70
C SER A 31 -15.26 -9.56 -6.40
N GLY A 32 -15.13 -10.59 -5.55
CA GLY A 32 -16.25 -11.44 -5.16
C GLY A 32 -17.36 -10.67 -4.46
N VAL A 33 -17.00 -9.77 -3.54
CA VAL A 33 -17.98 -8.93 -2.84
C VAL A 33 -18.57 -7.86 -3.77
N CYS A 34 -17.77 -7.23 -4.63
CA CYS A 34 -18.28 -6.31 -5.67
C CYS A 34 -19.22 -7.00 -6.66
N GLN A 35 -18.92 -8.23 -7.08
CA GLN A 35 -19.82 -9.00 -7.95
C GLN A 35 -21.11 -9.38 -7.23
N LYS A 36 -21.04 -9.74 -5.94
CA LYS A 36 -22.23 -10.05 -5.14
C LYS A 36 -23.12 -8.80 -5.00
N LEU A 37 -22.51 -7.64 -4.75
CA LEU A 37 -23.15 -6.32 -4.79
C LEU A 37 -23.83 -6.04 -6.14
N SER A 38 -23.13 -6.25 -7.26
CA SER A 38 -23.66 -6.05 -8.61
C SER A 38 -24.82 -6.99 -8.96
N LYS A 39 -24.76 -8.24 -8.47
CA LYS A 39 -25.83 -9.24 -8.63
C LYS A 39 -27.04 -8.98 -7.73
N THR A 40 -26.90 -8.15 -6.71
CA THR A 40 -28.04 -7.81 -5.85
C THR A 40 -28.92 -6.82 -6.63
N ASP A 41 -30.16 -7.19 -6.95
CA ASP A 41 -31.14 -6.32 -7.64
C ASP A 41 -31.66 -5.16 -6.74
N ARG A 42 -30.85 -4.71 -5.79
CA ARG A 42 -31.23 -3.65 -4.86
C ARG A 42 -31.28 -2.33 -5.62
N ARG A 43 -32.50 -1.81 -5.76
CA ARG A 43 -32.80 -0.50 -6.33
C ARG A 43 -33.29 0.40 -5.21
N GLN A 44 -32.78 1.62 -5.17
CA GLN A 44 -33.19 2.60 -4.18
C GLN A 44 -32.86 3.99 -4.71
N PHE A 45 -33.84 4.88 -4.60
CA PHE A 45 -33.81 6.22 -5.18
C PHE A 45 -33.80 6.22 -6.72
N GLY A 46 -34.30 7.31 -7.30
CA GLY A 46 -34.41 7.45 -8.74
C GLY A 46 -35.36 8.60 -9.10
N PRO A 47 -35.41 9.01 -10.38
CA PRO A 47 -36.36 10.01 -10.82
C PRO A 47 -37.79 9.47 -10.66
N LYS A 48 -38.70 10.29 -10.09
CA LYS A 48 -40.07 9.90 -9.71
C LYS A 48 -40.91 9.26 -10.84
N ALA A 49 -40.50 9.44 -12.10
CA ALA A 49 -41.20 8.96 -13.29
C ALA A 49 -40.54 7.73 -13.95
N ARG A 50 -39.47 7.16 -13.37
CA ARG A 50 -38.81 5.94 -13.86
C ARG A 50 -38.70 4.91 -12.74
N GLU A 51 -38.40 3.66 -13.11
CA GLU A 51 -37.99 2.66 -12.13
C GLU A 51 -36.82 3.16 -11.29
N GLU A 52 -36.78 2.71 -10.04
CA GLU A 52 -35.66 2.97 -9.15
C GLU A 52 -34.36 2.46 -9.76
N VAL A 53 -33.30 3.26 -9.56
CA VAL A 53 -31.98 3.01 -10.12
C VAL A 53 -31.27 1.97 -9.25
N LYS A 54 -30.56 1.04 -9.89
CA LYS A 54 -29.75 0.07 -9.15
C LYS A 54 -28.72 0.80 -8.33
N ILE A 55 -28.54 0.36 -7.10
CA ILE A 55 -27.71 1.07 -6.14
C ILE A 55 -26.25 1.23 -6.64
N ILE A 56 -25.71 0.21 -7.34
CA ILE A 56 -24.37 0.23 -7.93
C ILE A 56 -24.20 1.23 -9.10
N GLU A 57 -25.30 1.65 -9.74
CA GLU A 57 -25.27 2.62 -10.84
C GLU A 57 -25.06 4.06 -10.32
N HIS A 58 -25.24 4.28 -9.01
CA HIS A 58 -24.93 5.57 -8.40
C HIS A 58 -23.42 5.83 -8.41
N GLN A 59 -23.02 6.99 -8.94
CA GLN A 59 -21.61 7.38 -9.03
C GLN A 59 -20.89 7.37 -7.68
N THR A 60 -21.58 7.70 -6.59
CA THR A 60 -21.04 7.68 -5.24
C THR A 60 -20.55 6.29 -4.83
N GLN A 61 -21.22 5.24 -5.27
CA GLN A 61 -20.81 3.87 -4.97
C GLN A 61 -19.65 3.41 -5.82
N THR A 62 -19.70 3.72 -7.11
CA THR A 62 -18.61 3.41 -8.04
C THR A 62 -17.31 4.11 -7.59
N LEU A 63 -17.38 5.39 -7.20
CA LEU A 63 -16.21 6.12 -6.70
C LEU A 63 -15.64 5.56 -5.39
N ARG A 64 -16.47 4.87 -4.59
CA ARG A 64 -16.05 4.22 -3.35
C ARG A 64 -15.41 2.86 -3.59
N LEU A 65 -15.99 2.03 -4.46
CA LEU A 65 -15.54 0.64 -4.69
C LEU A 65 -14.42 0.52 -5.74
N MET A 66 -14.42 1.36 -6.78
CA MET A 66 -13.44 1.26 -7.87
C MET A 66 -11.98 1.46 -7.42
N PRO A 67 -11.64 2.37 -6.49
CA PRO A 67 -10.28 2.50 -5.98
C PRO A 67 -9.79 1.22 -5.29
N HIS A 68 -10.65 0.54 -4.54
CA HIS A 68 -10.30 -0.72 -3.88
C HIS A 68 -10.02 -1.82 -4.91
N LEU A 69 -10.84 -1.92 -5.96
CA LEU A 69 -10.62 -2.88 -7.04
C LEU A 69 -9.30 -2.61 -7.79
N ALA A 70 -9.01 -1.35 -8.10
CA ALA A 70 -7.76 -0.94 -8.72
C ALA A 70 -6.55 -1.25 -7.83
N THR A 71 -6.66 -0.99 -6.51
CA THR A 71 -5.60 -1.27 -5.54
C THR A 71 -5.36 -2.77 -5.39
N ALA A 72 -6.42 -3.58 -5.37
CA ALA A 72 -6.32 -5.03 -5.28
C ALA A 72 -5.62 -5.65 -6.50
N LEU A 73 -5.88 -5.12 -7.71
CA LEU A 73 -5.14 -5.49 -8.92
C LEU A 73 -3.66 -5.10 -8.82
N ALA A 74 -3.37 -3.87 -8.40
CA ALA A 74 -1.99 -3.41 -8.22
C ALA A 74 -1.21 -4.27 -7.22
N LEU A 75 -1.85 -4.60 -6.08
CA LEU A 75 -1.30 -5.49 -5.06
C LEU A 75 -1.04 -6.90 -5.59
N THR A 76 -1.92 -7.42 -6.44
CA THR A 76 -1.73 -8.75 -7.07
C THR A 76 -0.47 -8.76 -7.95
N PHE A 77 -0.28 -7.73 -8.77
CA PHE A 77 0.93 -7.61 -9.59
C PHE A 77 2.19 -7.41 -8.76
N ALA A 78 2.13 -6.55 -7.73
CA ALA A 78 3.26 -6.30 -6.83
C ALA A 78 3.66 -7.56 -6.04
N SER A 79 2.69 -8.35 -5.59
CA SER A 79 2.92 -9.61 -4.88
C SER A 79 3.54 -10.66 -5.79
N ARG A 80 3.05 -10.78 -7.04
CA ARG A 80 3.67 -11.67 -8.04
C ARG A 80 5.11 -11.27 -8.35
N TYR A 81 5.37 -9.96 -8.48
CA TYR A 81 6.72 -9.46 -8.68
C TYR A 81 7.65 -9.79 -7.49
N ALA A 82 7.19 -9.62 -6.26
CA ALA A 82 7.93 -10.04 -5.07
C ALA A 82 8.20 -11.54 -5.05
N GLY A 83 7.22 -12.36 -5.44
CA GLY A 83 7.38 -13.82 -5.61
C GLY A 83 8.47 -14.17 -6.63
N THR A 84 8.49 -13.51 -7.80
CA THR A 84 9.55 -13.76 -8.80
C THR A 84 10.95 -13.40 -8.28
N LEU A 85 11.08 -12.36 -7.46
CA LEU A 85 12.36 -12.00 -6.85
C LEU A 85 12.81 -13.01 -5.80
N LEU A 86 11.87 -13.52 -5.00
CA LEU A 86 12.13 -14.60 -4.03
C LEU A 86 12.62 -15.86 -4.74
N ASP A 87 11.93 -16.28 -5.80
CA ASP A 87 12.31 -17.45 -6.59
C ASP A 87 13.73 -17.27 -7.15
N GLU A 88 14.05 -16.12 -7.75
CA GLU A 88 15.39 -15.83 -8.27
C GLU A 88 16.49 -15.93 -7.21
N ASP A 89 16.25 -15.40 -6.00
CA ASP A 89 17.22 -15.44 -4.91
C ASP A 89 17.41 -16.87 -4.36
N ILE A 90 16.33 -17.66 -4.28
CA ILE A 90 16.37 -19.09 -3.91
C ILE A 90 17.15 -19.89 -4.97
N PHE A 91 16.86 -19.70 -6.26
CA PHE A 91 17.57 -20.38 -7.35
C PHE A 91 19.06 -20.05 -7.37
N ARG A 92 19.45 -18.84 -6.95
CA ARG A 92 20.86 -18.44 -6.82
C ARG A 92 21.53 -18.94 -5.54
N GLY A 93 20.82 -19.69 -4.70
CA GLY A 93 21.33 -20.21 -3.42
C GLY A 93 21.71 -19.11 -2.43
N LYS A 94 21.13 -17.91 -2.58
CA LYS A 94 21.37 -16.84 -1.61
C LYS A 94 20.58 -17.14 -0.35
N GLU A 95 21.19 -16.86 0.79
CA GLU A 95 20.46 -16.88 2.05
C GLU A 95 19.41 -15.77 2.02
N LEU A 96 18.12 -16.15 2.10
CA LEU A 96 16.97 -15.25 2.09
C LEU A 96 17.09 -14.17 3.18
N VAL A 97 17.70 -14.52 4.31
CA VAL A 97 17.98 -13.60 5.42
C VAL A 97 18.90 -12.44 5.00
N SER A 98 19.69 -12.59 3.93
CA SER A 98 20.64 -11.57 3.47
C SER A 98 20.01 -10.48 2.59
N SER A 99 18.85 -10.70 1.97
CA SER A 99 18.21 -9.73 1.07
C SER A 99 17.32 -8.73 1.83
N ARG A 100 17.96 -7.82 2.58
CA ARG A 100 17.29 -6.68 3.24
C ARG A 100 16.25 -5.92 2.39
N PRO A 101 16.51 -5.57 1.11
CA PRO A 101 15.51 -4.88 0.30
C PRO A 101 14.28 -5.75 -0.01
N LEU A 102 14.45 -7.07 -0.14
CA LEU A 102 13.35 -8.00 -0.36
C LEU A 102 12.51 -8.17 0.90
N GLN A 103 13.16 -8.26 2.07
CA GLN A 103 12.47 -8.25 3.37
C GLN A 103 11.64 -6.99 3.56
N ALA A 104 12.19 -5.81 3.25
CA ALA A 104 11.45 -4.57 3.31
C ALA A 104 10.26 -4.56 2.33
N LEU A 105 10.43 -5.05 1.10
CA LEU A 105 9.36 -5.12 0.12
C LEU A 105 8.21 -6.03 0.58
N VAL A 106 8.52 -7.26 1.01
CA VAL A 106 7.53 -8.23 1.51
C VAL A 106 6.83 -7.68 2.75
N ALA A 107 7.60 -7.08 3.68
CA ALA A 107 7.04 -6.52 4.90
C ALA A 107 6.06 -5.37 4.62
N GLY A 108 6.42 -4.47 3.70
CA GLY A 108 5.56 -3.37 3.27
C GLY A 108 4.32 -3.86 2.53
N LEU A 109 4.47 -4.84 1.64
CA LEU A 109 3.35 -5.42 0.89
C LEU A 109 2.34 -6.09 1.82
N LYS A 110 2.78 -6.87 2.81
CA LYS A 110 1.89 -7.50 3.79
C LYS A 110 1.15 -6.46 4.64
N ALA A 111 1.86 -5.45 5.15
CA ALA A 111 1.24 -4.41 5.97
C ALA A 111 0.18 -3.63 5.17
N TYR A 112 0.50 -3.25 3.93
CA TYR A 112 -0.42 -2.48 3.09
C TYR A 112 -1.61 -3.31 2.60
N SER A 113 -1.37 -4.56 2.14
CA SER A 113 -2.43 -5.42 1.61
C SER A 113 -3.47 -5.78 2.66
N THR A 114 -3.04 -6.04 3.89
CA THR A 114 -3.93 -6.40 5.00
C THR A 114 -4.81 -5.22 5.43
N TRP A 115 -4.25 -4.01 5.54
CA TRP A 115 -5.07 -2.81 5.81
C TRP A 115 -6.06 -2.50 4.69
N GLU A 116 -5.63 -2.67 3.43
CA GLU A 116 -6.50 -2.48 2.29
C GLU A 116 -7.65 -3.50 2.27
N ASN A 117 -7.38 -4.77 2.61
CA ASN A 117 -8.41 -5.81 2.70
C ASN A 117 -9.48 -5.47 3.75
N VAL A 118 -9.04 -5.09 4.96
CA VAL A 118 -9.94 -4.72 6.06
C VAL A 118 -10.80 -3.50 5.67
N SER A 119 -10.21 -2.55 4.95
CA SER A 119 -10.89 -1.35 4.46
C SER A 119 -11.88 -1.66 3.32
N CYS A 120 -11.48 -2.42 2.29
CA CYS A 120 -12.38 -2.83 1.20
C CYS A 120 -13.59 -3.61 1.77
N LEU A 121 -13.37 -4.55 2.70
CA LEU A 121 -14.46 -5.32 3.33
C LEU A 121 -15.42 -4.42 4.12
N GLN A 122 -14.90 -3.43 4.84
CA GLN A 122 -15.72 -2.47 5.56
C GLN A 122 -16.56 -1.64 4.59
N ASP A 123 -15.95 -1.11 3.54
CA ASP A 123 -16.63 -0.30 2.53
C ASP A 123 -17.68 -1.09 1.76
N CYS A 124 -17.39 -2.35 1.42
CA CYS A 124 -18.35 -3.26 0.82
C CYS A 124 -19.54 -3.55 1.75
N ARG A 125 -19.30 -3.72 3.05
CA ARG A 125 -20.35 -3.91 4.06
C ARG A 125 -21.24 -2.66 4.17
N GLU A 126 -20.65 -1.47 4.11
CA GLU A 126 -21.41 -0.22 4.16
C GLU A 126 -22.19 0.04 2.86
N CYS A 127 -21.61 -0.28 1.70
CA CYS A 127 -22.29 -0.19 0.40
C CYS A 127 -23.48 -1.16 0.27
N THR A 128 -23.41 -2.33 0.92
CA THR A 128 -24.53 -3.28 1.03
C THR A 128 -25.60 -2.84 2.05
N GLY A 129 -25.36 -1.78 2.83
CA GLY A 129 -26.27 -1.28 3.87
C GLY A 129 -26.59 -2.34 4.94
N GLY A 130 -27.81 -2.32 5.49
CA GLY A 130 -28.22 -3.26 6.55
C GLY A 130 -28.12 -4.74 6.16
N MET A 131 -28.33 -5.07 4.88
CA MET A 131 -28.15 -6.44 4.39
C MET A 131 -26.70 -6.92 4.55
N GLY A 132 -25.71 -6.03 4.41
CA GLY A 132 -24.30 -6.35 4.62
C GLY A 132 -23.98 -6.83 6.04
N TYR A 133 -24.84 -6.52 7.00
CA TYR A 133 -24.70 -6.97 8.38
C TYR A 133 -25.19 -8.41 8.59
N MET A 134 -26.09 -8.89 7.73
CA MET A 134 -26.67 -10.24 7.84
C MET A 134 -25.59 -11.29 7.58
N MET A 135 -25.52 -12.31 8.44
CA MET A 135 -24.54 -13.41 8.32
C MET A 135 -24.66 -14.17 6.98
N GLU A 136 -25.85 -14.20 6.38
CA GLU A 136 -26.13 -14.82 5.07
C GLU A 136 -25.26 -14.22 3.95
N ASN A 137 -24.91 -12.94 4.07
CA ASN A 137 -24.05 -12.27 3.10
C ASN A 137 -22.57 -12.57 3.30
N GLN A 138 -22.18 -13.16 4.44
CA GLN A 138 -20.83 -13.62 4.81
C GLN A 138 -19.75 -12.53 4.86
N ILE A 139 -20.07 -11.27 4.55
CA ILE A 139 -19.11 -10.15 4.59
C ILE A 139 -18.59 -9.94 6.01
N SER A 140 -19.47 -10.04 7.02
CA SER A 140 -19.11 -9.90 8.43
C SER A 140 -18.19 -11.02 8.92
N GLY A 141 -18.48 -12.27 8.54
CA GLY A 141 -17.62 -13.43 8.83
C GLY A 141 -16.25 -13.28 8.18
N LEU A 142 -16.22 -12.99 6.87
CA LEU A 142 -14.98 -12.81 6.12
C LEU A 142 -14.12 -11.67 6.69
N LYS A 143 -14.74 -10.57 7.14
CA LYS A 143 -14.04 -9.49 7.83
C LYS A 143 -13.41 -9.95 9.14
N CYS A 144 -14.12 -10.74 9.94
CA CYS A 144 -13.60 -11.30 11.19
C CYS A 144 -12.39 -12.21 10.93
N ASP A 145 -12.48 -13.06 9.92
CA ASP A 145 -11.42 -13.99 9.57
C ASP A 145 -10.18 -13.27 9.02
N THR A 146 -10.39 -12.13 8.34
CA THR A 146 -9.29 -11.35 7.74
C THR A 146 -8.59 -10.42 8.74
N ASP A 147 -9.28 -10.01 9.81
CA ASP A 147 -8.76 -9.02 10.77
C ASP A 147 -7.51 -9.51 11.51
N VAL A 148 -7.40 -10.83 11.72
CA VAL A 148 -6.24 -11.45 12.37
C VAL A 148 -4.93 -11.16 11.63
N PHE A 149 -4.96 -11.06 10.30
CA PHE A 149 -3.77 -10.85 9.47
C PHE A 149 -3.11 -9.48 9.68
N VAL A 150 -3.81 -8.51 10.26
CA VAL A 150 -3.24 -7.20 10.65
C VAL A 150 -2.26 -7.35 11.82
N THR A 151 -2.42 -8.39 12.63
CA THR A 151 -1.67 -8.60 13.88
C THR A 151 -0.77 -9.83 13.84
N PHE A 152 -1.17 -10.88 13.11
CA PHE A 152 -0.42 -12.11 12.99
C PHE A 152 0.89 -11.89 12.23
N GLU A 153 1.92 -12.68 12.56
CA GLU A 153 3.26 -12.63 11.92
C GLU A 153 4.01 -11.29 12.01
N GLY A 154 3.53 -10.40 12.89
CA GLY A 154 4.11 -9.09 13.15
C GLY A 154 3.09 -7.97 12.94
N ASP A 155 2.99 -7.07 13.92
CA ASP A 155 2.17 -5.86 13.81
C ASP A 155 2.57 -5.05 12.56
N ASN A 156 1.59 -4.69 11.74
CA ASN A 156 1.80 -3.93 10.51
C ASN A 156 2.63 -2.67 10.73
N VAL A 157 2.46 -1.98 11.86
CA VAL A 157 3.25 -0.78 12.18
C VAL A 157 4.72 -1.14 12.41
N VAL A 158 4.99 -2.24 13.13
CA VAL A 158 6.35 -2.74 13.34
C VAL A 158 6.99 -3.20 12.02
N MET A 159 6.22 -3.83 11.13
CA MET A 159 6.70 -4.23 9.81
C MET A 159 7.08 -3.03 8.94
N LEU A 160 6.29 -1.95 8.98
CA LEU A 160 6.67 -0.70 8.32
C LEU A 160 7.97 -0.09 8.88
N GLN A 161 8.33 -0.35 10.14
CA GLN A 161 9.62 0.11 10.67
C GLN A 161 10.80 -0.56 9.96
N VAL A 162 10.68 -1.83 9.55
CA VAL A 162 11.70 -2.52 8.74
C VAL A 162 11.85 -1.83 7.39
N VAL A 163 10.73 -1.44 6.76
CA VAL A 163 10.72 -0.66 5.51
C VAL A 163 11.43 0.67 5.68
N VAL A 164 11.09 1.41 6.75
CA VAL A 164 11.70 2.71 7.04
C VAL A 164 13.21 2.58 7.26
N ARG A 165 13.66 1.55 7.99
CA ARG A 165 15.10 1.30 8.23
C ARG A 165 15.84 1.06 6.93
N GLU A 166 15.29 0.24 6.03
CA GLU A 166 15.89 -0.03 4.73
C GLU A 166 15.92 1.22 3.84
N LEU A 167 14.83 2.00 3.78
CA LEU A 167 14.79 3.26 3.03
C LEU A 167 15.83 4.26 3.55
N LEU A 168 16.02 4.36 4.86
CA LEU A 168 17.06 5.20 5.45
C LEU A 168 18.47 4.69 5.12
N ALA A 169 18.70 3.38 5.15
CA ALA A 169 19.99 2.78 4.79
C ALA A 169 20.34 3.02 3.30
N GLN A 170 19.36 2.93 2.41
CA GLN A 170 19.54 3.27 0.99
C GLN A 170 19.84 4.76 0.80
N TYR A 171 19.17 5.63 1.55
CA TYR A 171 19.41 7.07 1.51
C TYR A 171 20.81 7.44 2.00
N THR A 172 21.29 6.85 3.10
CA THR A 172 22.64 7.09 3.62
C THR A 172 23.70 6.61 2.63
N LYS A 173 23.52 5.43 2.02
CA LYS A 173 24.43 4.90 1.00
C LYS A 173 24.53 5.84 -0.22
N GLN A 174 23.40 6.37 -0.70
CA GLN A 174 23.40 7.36 -1.78
C GLN A 174 24.13 8.66 -1.41
N TYR A 175 24.07 9.06 -0.14
CA TYR A 175 24.78 10.24 0.37
C TYR A 175 26.30 10.01 0.46
N GLU A 176 26.71 8.85 0.97
CA GLU A 176 28.12 8.48 1.12
C GLU A 176 28.84 8.31 -0.22
N GLU A 177 28.18 7.71 -1.21
CA GLU A 177 28.80 7.48 -2.53
C GLU A 177 28.96 8.76 -3.35
N ARG A 178 28.20 9.84 -3.06
CA ARG A 178 28.19 11.08 -3.86
C ARG A 178 27.90 12.34 -3.04
N PRO A 179 28.70 12.73 -2.03
CA PRO A 179 28.39 13.85 -1.15
C PRO A 179 28.26 15.19 -1.89
N VAL A 180 29.15 15.49 -2.83
CA VAL A 180 29.19 16.81 -3.50
C VAL A 180 28.16 16.93 -4.63
N SER A 181 27.98 15.86 -5.43
CA SER A 181 27.00 15.86 -6.52
C SER A 181 25.57 15.62 -6.03
N SER A 182 25.37 14.91 -4.91
CA SER A 182 24.05 14.80 -4.27
C SER A 182 23.63 16.12 -3.62
N LEU A 183 24.52 16.87 -2.98
CA LEU A 183 24.20 18.20 -2.45
C LEU A 183 23.86 19.19 -3.57
N LEU A 184 24.65 19.24 -4.64
CA LEU A 184 24.37 20.08 -5.82
C LEU A 184 23.06 19.70 -6.50
N ARG A 185 22.81 18.40 -6.69
CA ARG A 185 21.56 17.90 -7.28
C ARG A 185 20.38 18.10 -6.35
N ASN A 186 20.52 17.94 -5.04
CA ASN A 186 19.47 18.21 -4.07
C ASN A 186 19.13 19.70 -3.99
N TRP A 187 20.12 20.59 -4.11
CA TRP A 187 19.92 22.04 -4.14
C TRP A 187 19.28 22.47 -5.47
N ALA A 188 19.79 21.97 -6.60
CA ALA A 188 19.22 22.20 -7.93
C ALA A 188 17.80 21.63 -8.05
N GLU A 189 17.54 20.43 -7.53
CA GLU A 189 16.21 19.82 -7.51
C GLU A 189 15.29 20.50 -6.49
N SER A 190 15.78 21.01 -5.35
CA SER A 190 14.93 21.76 -4.39
C SER A 190 14.57 23.15 -4.90
N GLY A 191 15.50 23.83 -5.57
CA GLY A 191 15.23 25.09 -6.26
C GLY A 191 14.29 24.89 -7.44
N SER A 192 14.55 23.85 -8.26
CA SER A 192 13.70 23.47 -9.38
C SER A 192 12.32 22.99 -8.95
N ASP A 193 12.20 22.16 -7.90
CA ASP A 193 10.92 21.66 -7.42
C ASP A 193 10.09 22.77 -6.74
N ARG A 194 10.72 23.72 -6.04
CA ARG A 194 10.03 24.93 -5.55
C ARG A 194 9.55 25.81 -6.70
N LEU A 195 10.37 25.99 -7.73
CA LEU A 195 9.99 26.76 -8.92
C LEU A 195 8.92 26.04 -9.77
N ARG A 196 8.98 24.70 -9.88
CA ARG A 196 7.98 23.88 -10.58
C ARG A 196 6.66 23.83 -9.82
N THR A 197 6.67 23.74 -8.49
CA THR A 197 5.42 23.78 -7.71
C THR A 197 4.78 25.17 -7.73
N SER A 198 5.57 26.25 -7.82
CA SER A 198 5.03 27.62 -7.96
C SER A 198 4.62 28.01 -9.40
N PHE A 199 5.24 27.43 -10.43
CA PHE A 199 5.03 27.84 -11.84
C PHE A 199 4.34 26.78 -12.72
N LEU A 200 4.42 25.49 -12.40
CA LEU A 200 3.82 24.38 -13.16
C LEU A 200 2.63 23.72 -12.44
N ALA A 201 1.92 24.44 -11.57
CA ALA A 201 0.59 24.00 -11.11
C ALA A 201 -0.51 24.15 -12.19
N PHE A 202 -0.18 24.70 -13.37
CA PHE A 202 -1.14 25.03 -14.43
C PHE A 202 -0.97 24.28 -15.76
N ASN A 203 0.05 23.44 -15.93
CA ASN A 203 0.03 22.51 -17.05
C ASN A 203 -0.81 21.30 -16.66
N MET A 204 -2.03 21.24 -17.19
CA MET A 204 -2.85 20.03 -17.27
C MET A 204 -2.15 18.97 -18.14
N ASP A 205 -0.94 18.55 -17.78
CA ASP A 205 -0.42 17.29 -18.29
C ASP A 205 -1.45 16.24 -17.90
N THR A 206 -2.02 15.61 -18.91
CA THR A 206 -3.21 14.78 -18.82
C THR A 206 -3.08 13.80 -17.66
N VAL A 207 -4.00 13.84 -16.69
CA VAL A 207 -3.98 12.97 -15.49
C VAL A 207 -3.86 11.48 -15.84
N GLY A 208 -4.15 11.10 -17.10
CA GLY A 208 -3.94 9.76 -17.64
C GLY A 208 -2.51 9.40 -18.10
N ASN A 209 -1.54 10.32 -18.07
CA ASN A 209 -0.16 10.00 -18.48
C ASN A 209 0.60 9.29 -17.36
N LEU A 210 1.00 8.05 -17.61
CA LEU A 210 1.75 7.23 -16.66
C LEU A 210 3.07 7.89 -16.21
N THR A 211 3.76 8.59 -17.11
CA THR A 211 5.03 9.27 -16.79
C THR A 211 4.83 10.43 -15.80
N PHE A 212 3.68 11.11 -15.88
CA PHE A 212 3.32 12.16 -14.93
C PHE A 212 3.05 11.56 -13.55
N LEU A 213 2.27 10.47 -13.49
CA LEU A 213 1.96 9.77 -12.24
C LEU A 213 3.23 9.26 -11.54
N PHE A 214 4.16 8.62 -12.28
CA PHE A 214 5.44 8.18 -11.71
C PHE A 214 6.27 9.35 -11.18
N LYS A 215 6.38 10.45 -11.94
CA LYS A 215 7.10 11.65 -11.48
C LYS A 215 6.48 12.22 -10.20
N ALA A 216 5.15 12.25 -10.11
CA ALA A 216 4.44 12.74 -8.93
C ALA A 216 4.69 11.85 -7.70
N VAL A 217 4.65 10.53 -7.85
CA VAL A 217 4.95 9.57 -6.77
C VAL A 217 6.38 9.74 -6.27
N HIS A 218 7.37 9.77 -7.17
CA HIS A 218 8.77 9.98 -6.81
C HIS A 218 9.03 11.35 -6.18
N PHE A 219 8.29 12.39 -6.60
CA PHE A 219 8.36 13.69 -5.96
C PHE A 219 7.88 13.64 -4.50
N ARG A 220 6.73 13.00 -4.25
CA ARG A 220 6.19 12.80 -2.90
C ARG A 220 7.15 12.00 -2.03
N GLU A 221 7.69 10.91 -2.55
CA GLU A 221 8.66 10.06 -1.86
C GLU A 221 9.89 10.85 -1.40
N ARG A 222 10.49 11.64 -2.30
CA ARG A 222 11.66 12.48 -1.99
C ARG A 222 11.37 13.51 -0.91
N ILE A 223 10.19 14.14 -0.94
CA ILE A 223 9.78 15.09 0.12
C ILE A 223 9.68 14.39 1.47
N LEU A 224 9.03 13.22 1.52
CA LEU A 224 8.83 12.48 2.76
C LEU A 224 10.16 11.98 3.34
N GLN A 225 11.06 11.45 2.51
CA GLN A 225 12.40 11.01 2.94
C GLN A 225 13.22 12.18 3.50
N ARG A 226 13.27 13.32 2.79
CA ARG A 226 13.96 14.52 3.27
C ARG A 226 13.38 15.03 4.60
N GLY A 227 12.06 15.07 4.71
CA GLY A 227 11.37 15.48 5.93
C GLY A 227 11.65 14.55 7.12
N LEU A 228 11.70 13.24 6.88
CA LEU A 228 12.04 12.25 7.89
C LEU A 228 13.49 12.40 8.38
N VAL A 229 14.45 12.48 7.45
CA VAL A 229 15.87 12.63 7.78
C VAL A 229 16.12 13.91 8.57
N ALA A 230 15.52 15.04 8.17
CA ALA A 230 15.63 16.30 8.89
C ALA A 230 15.11 16.20 10.33
N ARG A 231 13.99 15.50 10.55
CA ARG A 231 13.42 15.28 11.90
C ARG A 231 14.29 14.38 12.76
N ILE A 232 14.86 13.31 12.18
CA ILE A 232 15.78 12.42 12.89
C ILE A 232 17.05 13.18 13.30
N TYR A 233 17.62 13.96 12.39
CA TYR A 233 18.80 14.78 12.67
C TYR A 233 18.52 15.80 13.78
N TYR A 234 17.42 16.54 13.69
CA TYR A 234 17.02 17.52 14.70
C TYR A 234 16.83 16.89 16.09
N LYS A 235 16.22 15.70 16.16
CA LYS A 235 16.03 14.97 17.42
C LYS A 235 17.37 14.55 18.04
N ASN A 236 18.30 14.06 17.23
CA ASN A 236 19.63 13.66 17.69
C ASN A 236 20.48 14.85 18.18
N CYS A 237 20.35 16.01 17.54
CA CYS A 237 21.06 17.23 17.97
C CYS A 237 20.50 17.87 19.25
N ILE A 238 19.24 17.62 19.61
CA ILE A 238 18.62 18.14 20.84
C ILE A 238 18.86 17.22 22.05
N GLN A 239 19.11 15.93 21.80
CA GLN A 239 19.37 14.95 22.86
C GLN A 239 20.86 14.82 23.24
N GLN A 240 21.74 15.66 22.66
CA GLN A 240 23.15 15.83 23.03
C GLN A 240 23.35 17.15 23.76
#